data_AF-A0A932I4N7-F1
#
_entry.id   AF-A0A932I4N7-F1
#
_cell.length_a   1.000
_cell.length_b   1.000
_cell.length_c   1.000
_cell.angle_alpha   90.00
_cell.angle_beta   90.00
_cell.angle_gamma   90.00
#
_symmetry.space_group_name_H-M   'P 1'
#
loop_
_entity.id
_entity.type
_entity.pdbx_description
1 polymer ?
#
loop_
_entity_poly.entity_id
_entity_poly.type
_entity_poly.pdbx_seq_one_letter_code
_entity_poly.pdbx_strand_id
1 'polypeptide(L)'
;MKRKTITTLTILSGLLLTAFTVADDIIKKLGMEHSNAQYYIISNILGTFRTGEMEEDNGSGENESLYLQSESFKLPYARLLPSVISGDKAGAAKELCAYIKQYVNSQDFADAYNKRRDAAKPSSEPWRPDAETIRTQKSIIKQQEAQLAQYKKNKQLPASSLDALEKSLVSQKKQLAQWEDPHPNQTRWENTHPADPSPIVKKALQEYLALVATVDFNAQLTEPDKYKIKKFVNPLYEKKSLKWKACYRAGKEVNEVITAFVKEWLKGEIIKSVKEKMPDYKNAGDGSPANNTSNTPVTASPVDSKTDPAAKPVKEKKSLLNKLKKATGF
;
A
#
# COMPACT_ATOMS: atom_id res chain seq x y z
N MET A 1 66.86 -39.23 0.26
CA MET A 1 66.17 -38.32 -0.69
C MET A 1 64.88 -38.98 -1.16
N LYS A 2 63.71 -38.48 -0.72
CA LYS A 2 62.39 -38.94 -1.18
C LYS A 2 61.57 -37.70 -1.56
N ARG A 3 61.12 -37.66 -2.81
CA ARG A 3 60.30 -36.59 -3.41
C ARG A 3 58.91 -36.58 -2.76
N LYS A 4 58.40 -35.41 -2.40
CA LYS A 4 56.97 -35.19 -2.12
C LYS A 4 56.41 -34.28 -3.19
N THR A 5 55.66 -34.88 -4.09
CA THR A 5 54.63 -34.26 -4.94
C THR A 5 53.52 -33.71 -4.05
N ILE A 6 53.20 -32.43 -4.16
CA ILE A 6 51.94 -31.86 -3.67
C ILE A 6 51.23 -31.26 -4.88
N THR A 7 50.21 -31.97 -5.33
CA THR A 7 49.29 -31.58 -6.39
C THR A 7 48.04 -30.96 -5.74
N THR A 8 47.71 -29.73 -6.16
CA THR A 8 46.36 -29.17 -6.38
C THR A 8 45.21 -29.48 -5.41
N LEU A 9 44.71 -28.44 -4.72
CA LEU A 9 43.29 -28.30 -4.42
C LEU A 9 42.87 -26.82 -4.49
N THR A 10 42.75 -26.32 -5.71
CA THR A 10 41.91 -25.16 -6.07
C THR A 10 40.78 -25.71 -6.93
N ILE A 11 39.57 -25.14 -6.80
CA ILE A 11 38.28 -25.55 -7.40
C ILE A 11 37.36 -26.26 -6.38
N LEU A 12 36.91 -25.51 -5.35
CA LEU A 12 35.59 -25.71 -4.74
C LEU A 12 35.06 -24.43 -4.08
N SER A 13 35.21 -23.29 -4.75
CA SER A 13 34.60 -22.01 -4.31
C SER A 13 33.82 -21.29 -5.41
N GLY A 14 33.76 -21.87 -6.62
CA GLY A 14 33.08 -21.29 -7.79
C GLY A 14 31.68 -21.83 -8.07
N LEU A 15 31.09 -22.64 -7.18
CA LEU A 15 29.83 -23.37 -7.45
C LEU A 15 28.66 -22.99 -6.53
N LEU A 16 28.81 -21.95 -5.70
CA LEU A 16 27.74 -21.40 -4.86
C LEU A 16 27.15 -20.07 -5.36
N LEU A 17 27.69 -19.50 -6.44
CA LEU A 17 27.22 -18.22 -7.00
C LEU A 17 26.47 -18.33 -8.33
N THR A 18 26.25 -19.54 -8.87
CA THR A 18 25.58 -19.74 -10.17
C THR A 18 24.24 -20.46 -10.09
N ALA A 19 23.75 -20.83 -8.91
CA ALA A 19 22.42 -21.46 -8.77
C ALA A 19 21.23 -20.47 -8.81
N PHE A 20 21.46 -19.17 -8.97
CA PHE A 20 20.40 -18.16 -9.10
C PHE A 20 20.19 -17.64 -10.54
N THR A 21 20.83 -18.26 -11.54
CA THR A 21 20.54 -17.93 -12.95
C THR A 21 19.31 -18.71 -13.41
N VAL A 22 18.19 -17.99 -13.50
CA VAL A 22 16.91 -18.38 -14.13
C VAL A 22 16.21 -19.56 -13.44
N ALA A 23 16.00 -19.44 -12.14
CA ALA A 23 14.80 -20.03 -11.54
C ALA A 23 13.60 -19.28 -12.15
N ASP A 24 13.06 -19.89 -13.20
CA ASP A 24 11.74 -19.74 -13.79
C ASP A 24 10.85 -18.73 -13.02
N ASP A 25 10.75 -17.51 -13.54
CA ASP A 25 10.22 -16.36 -12.84
C ASP A 25 8.76 -16.59 -12.37
N ILE A 26 8.57 -16.60 -11.05
CA ILE A 26 7.27 -16.83 -10.41
C ILE A 26 6.19 -15.86 -10.88
N ILE A 27 6.57 -14.63 -11.26
CA ILE A 27 5.61 -13.63 -11.75
C ILE A 27 5.07 -14.04 -13.12
N LYS A 28 5.92 -14.46 -14.05
CA LYS A 28 5.51 -15.08 -15.31
C LYS A 28 4.75 -16.38 -15.12
N LYS A 29 5.15 -17.26 -14.19
CA LYS A 29 4.40 -18.49 -13.87
C LYS A 29 2.98 -18.21 -13.39
N LEU A 30 2.77 -17.10 -12.69
CA LEU A 30 1.44 -16.62 -12.27
C LEU A 30 0.66 -15.93 -13.40
N GLY A 31 1.27 -15.75 -14.58
CA GLY A 31 0.70 -15.07 -15.73
C GLY A 31 0.55 -13.56 -15.50
N MET A 32 1.50 -12.95 -14.79
CA MET A 32 1.50 -11.54 -14.45
C MET A 32 2.69 -10.80 -15.08
N GLU A 33 2.53 -9.50 -15.25
CA GLU A 33 3.62 -8.57 -15.58
C GLU A 33 4.38 -8.16 -14.31
N HIS A 34 5.70 -7.99 -14.40
CA HIS A 34 6.51 -7.53 -13.27
C HIS A 34 6.09 -6.16 -12.75
N SER A 35 5.85 -5.22 -13.65
CA SER A 35 5.38 -3.87 -13.29
C SER A 35 4.07 -3.93 -12.50
N ASN A 36 3.16 -4.82 -12.91
CA ASN A 36 1.90 -5.05 -12.21
C ASN A 36 2.13 -5.67 -10.83
N ALA A 37 2.93 -6.74 -10.74
CA ALA A 37 3.27 -7.36 -9.46
C ALA A 37 3.91 -6.37 -8.47
N GLN A 38 4.91 -5.61 -8.93
CA GLN A 38 5.58 -4.58 -8.16
C GLN A 38 4.61 -3.51 -7.65
N TYR A 39 3.68 -3.07 -8.51
CA TYR A 39 2.61 -2.12 -8.14
C TYR A 39 1.73 -2.66 -7.00
N TYR A 40 1.29 -3.92 -7.06
CA TYR A 40 0.50 -4.52 -5.99
C TYR A 40 1.31 -4.71 -4.71
N ILE A 41 2.58 -5.12 -4.81
CA ILE A 41 3.45 -5.29 -3.63
C ILE A 41 3.59 -3.96 -2.89
N ILE A 42 4.02 -2.91 -3.60
CA ILE A 42 4.23 -1.61 -2.96
C ILE A 42 2.92 -1.03 -2.44
N SER A 43 1.79 -1.20 -3.14
CA SER A 43 0.49 -0.69 -2.67
C SER A 43 -0.04 -1.42 -1.44
N ASN A 44 0.20 -2.73 -1.30
CA ASN A 44 -0.25 -3.46 -0.11
C ASN A 44 0.67 -3.25 1.10
N ILE A 45 1.97 -2.97 0.88
CA ILE A 45 2.92 -2.63 1.95
C ILE A 45 2.68 -1.20 2.45
N LEU A 46 2.53 -0.25 1.52
CA LEU A 46 2.44 1.18 1.84
C LEU A 46 1.00 1.66 2.09
N GLY A 47 0.00 0.89 1.66
CA GLY A 47 -1.38 1.35 1.58
C GLY A 47 -1.61 2.38 0.45
N THR A 48 -2.74 3.06 0.51
CA THR A 48 -3.01 4.24 -0.30
C THR A 48 -2.38 5.44 0.41
N PHE A 49 -1.31 6.00 -0.16
CA PHE A 49 -0.91 7.36 0.17
C PHE A 49 -2.02 8.26 -0.35
N ARG A 50 -3.02 8.56 0.50
CA ARG A 50 -4.15 9.40 0.11
C ARG A 50 -3.59 10.79 -0.18
N THR A 51 -3.82 11.26 -1.40
CA THR A 51 -3.57 12.63 -1.83
C THR A 51 -4.69 13.52 -1.32
N GLY A 52 -4.39 14.51 -0.48
CA GLY A 52 -5.38 15.48 0.05
C GLY A 52 -5.17 15.79 1.53
N GLU A 53 -5.95 16.75 2.05
CA GLU A 53 -5.99 17.07 3.48
C GLU A 53 -6.21 15.79 4.27
N MET A 54 -5.21 15.40 5.06
CA MET A 54 -5.31 14.21 5.90
C MET A 54 -6.25 14.54 7.05
N GLU A 55 -7.55 14.28 6.85
CA GLU A 55 -8.53 14.26 7.94
C GLU A 55 -8.02 13.35 9.07
N GLU A 56 -8.26 13.76 10.32
CA GLU A 56 -7.93 12.94 11.49
C GLU A 56 -8.51 11.53 11.28
N ASP A 57 -7.61 10.56 11.09
CA ASP A 57 -7.94 9.14 11.04
C ASP A 57 -8.60 8.78 12.37
N ASN A 58 -9.93 8.88 12.40
CA ASN A 58 -10.77 8.40 13.47
C ASN A 58 -10.72 6.89 13.41
N GLY A 59 -9.64 6.34 13.98
CA GLY A 59 -9.21 4.96 13.90
C GLY A 59 -10.34 4.01 13.61
N SER A 60 -10.39 3.52 12.37
CA SER A 60 -11.40 2.58 11.94
C SER A 60 -11.13 1.23 12.61
N GLY A 61 -11.76 1.06 13.76
CA GLY A 61 -11.93 -0.23 14.43
C GLY A 61 -12.58 -1.25 13.50
N GLU A 62 -12.70 -2.47 14.00
CA GLU A 62 -13.03 -3.75 13.34
C GLU A 62 -14.31 -3.81 12.45
N ASN A 63 -14.96 -2.68 12.16
CA ASN A 63 -16.13 -2.51 11.30
C ASN A 63 -15.87 -1.62 10.07
N GLU A 64 -14.64 -1.60 9.55
CA GLU A 64 -14.38 -0.97 8.26
C GLU A 64 -15.20 -1.68 7.16
N SER A 65 -16.01 -0.94 6.41
CA SER A 65 -16.86 -1.54 5.37
C SER A 65 -16.01 -2.30 4.34
N LEU A 66 -16.55 -3.38 3.76
CA LEU A 66 -15.85 -4.16 2.72
C LEU A 66 -15.32 -3.28 1.58
N TYR A 67 -16.01 -2.18 1.29
CA TYR A 67 -15.61 -1.17 0.31
C TYR A 67 -14.28 -0.52 0.68
N LEU A 68 -14.16 0.03 1.90
CA LEU A 68 -12.94 0.69 2.38
C LEU A 68 -11.75 -0.28 2.47
N GLN A 69 -11.99 -1.53 2.92
CA GLN A 69 -10.96 -2.56 2.93
C GLN A 69 -10.43 -2.88 1.52
N SER A 70 -11.26 -2.77 0.48
CA SER A 70 -10.84 -3.01 -0.91
C SER A 70 -10.01 -1.86 -1.50
N GLU A 71 -10.08 -0.66 -0.91
CA GLU A 71 -9.20 0.45 -1.28
C GLU A 71 -7.77 0.23 -0.78
N SER A 72 -7.63 -0.31 0.43
CA SER A 72 -6.34 -0.50 1.11
C SER A 72 -5.69 -1.86 0.85
N PHE A 73 -6.47 -2.91 0.57
CA PHE A 73 -5.98 -4.25 0.26
C PHE A 73 -6.42 -4.70 -1.13
N LYS A 74 -5.46 -4.83 -2.04
CA LYS A 74 -5.73 -5.16 -3.46
C LYS A 74 -4.99 -6.44 -3.85
N LEU A 75 -5.74 -7.43 -4.33
CA LEU A 75 -5.16 -8.66 -4.85
C LEU A 75 -4.94 -8.54 -6.37
N PRO A 76 -3.74 -8.91 -6.88
CA PRO A 76 -3.52 -8.97 -8.31
C PRO A 76 -4.36 -10.09 -8.94
N TYR A 77 -4.74 -9.88 -10.19
CA TYR A 77 -5.26 -10.96 -11.02
C TYR A 77 -4.09 -11.81 -11.53
N ALA A 78 -3.99 -13.04 -11.03
CA ALA A 78 -3.00 -14.03 -11.47
C ALA A 78 -3.70 -15.10 -12.33
N ARG A 79 -3.64 -14.93 -13.65
CA ARG A 79 -4.39 -15.75 -14.63
C ARG A 79 -4.06 -17.24 -14.52
N LEU A 80 -2.81 -17.58 -14.19
CA LEU A 80 -2.33 -18.95 -14.11
C LEU A 80 -2.31 -19.51 -12.68
N LEU A 81 -2.89 -18.77 -11.71
CA LEU A 81 -2.99 -19.22 -10.32
C LEU A 81 -3.60 -20.62 -10.17
N PRO A 82 -4.70 -20.99 -10.87
CA PRO A 82 -5.26 -22.35 -10.77
C PRO A 82 -4.23 -23.45 -11.07
N SER A 83 -3.42 -23.27 -12.11
CA SER A 83 -2.37 -24.23 -12.49
C SER A 83 -1.27 -24.31 -11.44
N VAL A 84 -0.86 -23.16 -10.88
CA VAL A 84 0.16 -23.10 -9.82
C VAL A 84 -0.32 -23.79 -8.54
N ILE A 85 -1.57 -23.56 -8.13
CA ILE A 85 -2.09 -24.13 -6.87
C ILE A 85 -2.46 -25.62 -6.97
N SER A 86 -2.69 -26.15 -8.18
CA SER A 86 -2.82 -27.60 -8.41
C SER A 86 -1.47 -28.32 -8.33
N GLY A 87 -0.36 -27.61 -8.48
CA GLY A 87 0.99 -28.11 -8.28
C GLY A 87 1.51 -27.84 -6.87
N ASP A 88 2.77 -27.41 -6.77
CA ASP A 88 3.41 -27.09 -5.49
C ASP A 88 3.10 -25.64 -5.04
N LYS A 89 1.97 -25.46 -4.35
CA LYS A 89 1.59 -24.14 -3.83
C LYS A 89 2.52 -23.63 -2.72
N ALA A 90 3.15 -24.51 -1.95
CA ALA A 90 4.09 -24.14 -0.89
C ALA A 90 5.41 -23.64 -1.49
N GLY A 91 5.94 -24.32 -2.51
CA GLY A 91 7.08 -23.87 -3.30
C GLY A 91 6.83 -22.54 -4.00
N ALA A 92 5.67 -22.40 -4.66
CA ALA A 92 5.27 -21.14 -5.29
C ALA A 92 5.18 -19.97 -4.30
N ALA A 93 4.66 -20.20 -3.09
CA ALA A 93 4.63 -19.20 -2.03
C ALA A 93 6.04 -18.78 -1.59
N LYS A 94 6.97 -19.73 -1.48
CA LYS A 94 8.37 -19.47 -1.14
C LYS A 94 9.07 -18.64 -2.23
N GLU A 95 8.87 -18.98 -3.50
CA GLU A 95 9.39 -18.22 -4.64
C GLU A 95 8.84 -16.78 -4.65
N LEU A 96 7.54 -16.61 -4.42
CA LEU A 96 6.91 -15.29 -4.36
C LEU A 96 7.43 -14.46 -3.18
N CYS A 97 7.62 -15.05 -2.00
CA CYS A 97 8.26 -14.39 -0.86
C CYS A 97 9.68 -13.92 -1.19
N ALA A 98 10.47 -14.75 -1.87
CA ALA A 98 11.80 -14.38 -2.31
C ALA A 98 11.77 -13.21 -3.29
N TYR A 99 10.86 -13.22 -4.27
CA TYR A 99 10.65 -12.11 -5.21
C TYR A 99 10.26 -10.81 -4.48
N ILE A 100 9.30 -10.87 -3.56
CA ILE A 100 8.87 -9.70 -2.77
C ILE A 100 10.04 -9.12 -1.99
N LYS A 101 10.82 -9.98 -1.32
CA LYS A 101 12.01 -9.54 -0.59
C LYS A 101 13.06 -8.94 -1.52
N GLN A 102 13.30 -9.54 -2.69
CA GLN A 102 14.21 -8.99 -3.68
C GLN A 102 13.77 -7.60 -4.13
N TYR A 103 12.49 -7.43 -4.48
CA TYR A 103 11.93 -6.14 -4.87
C TYR A 103 12.05 -5.10 -3.77
N VAL A 104 11.66 -5.41 -2.53
CA VAL A 104 11.77 -4.48 -1.40
C VAL A 104 13.23 -4.04 -1.14
N ASN A 105 14.20 -4.90 -1.47
CA ASN A 105 15.63 -4.59 -1.37
C ASN A 105 16.21 -3.91 -2.61
N SER A 106 15.38 -3.58 -3.61
CA SER A 106 15.84 -3.05 -4.90
C SER A 106 15.85 -1.52 -4.95
N GLN A 107 16.60 -0.97 -5.90
CA GLN A 107 16.53 0.45 -6.24
C GLN A 107 15.14 0.83 -6.78
N ASP A 108 14.48 -0.07 -7.51
CA ASP A 108 13.17 0.18 -8.10
C ASP A 108 12.09 0.38 -7.03
N PHE A 109 12.15 -0.35 -5.91
CA PHE A 109 11.28 -0.11 -4.76
C PHE A 109 11.56 1.23 -4.09
N ALA A 110 12.83 1.60 -3.94
CA ALA A 110 13.20 2.89 -3.36
C ALA A 110 12.70 4.06 -4.21
N ASP A 111 12.86 3.97 -5.53
CA ASP A 111 12.38 4.98 -6.48
C ASP A 111 10.84 5.07 -6.46
N ALA A 112 10.15 3.93 -6.47
CA ALA A 112 8.70 3.88 -6.41
C ALA A 112 8.15 4.41 -5.06
N TYR A 113 8.85 4.13 -3.95
CA TYR A 113 8.53 4.66 -2.63
C TYR A 113 8.67 6.18 -2.60
N ASN A 114 9.84 6.70 -3.00
CA ASN A 114 10.12 8.13 -3.00
C ASN A 114 9.14 8.89 -3.89
N LYS A 115 8.84 8.38 -5.08
CA LYS A 115 7.84 8.96 -5.97
C LYS A 115 6.47 9.11 -5.30
N ARG A 116 6.02 8.08 -4.58
CA ARG A 116 4.73 8.14 -3.86
C ARG A 116 4.81 9.10 -2.68
N ARG A 117 5.90 9.04 -1.90
CA ARG A 117 6.13 9.89 -0.73
C ARG A 117 6.11 11.37 -1.11
N ASP A 118 6.79 11.72 -2.20
CA ASP A 118 6.86 13.08 -2.73
C ASP A 118 5.50 13.55 -3.27
N ALA A 119 4.75 12.66 -3.94
CA ALA A 119 3.39 12.96 -4.39
C ALA A 119 2.38 13.15 -3.24
N ALA A 120 2.66 12.59 -2.07
CA ALA A 120 1.84 12.72 -0.86
C ALA A 120 2.22 13.94 0.00
N LYS A 121 3.23 14.72 -0.40
CA LYS A 121 3.71 15.86 0.37
C LYS A 121 2.64 16.95 0.44
N PRO A 122 2.32 17.49 1.63
CA PRO A 122 1.32 18.55 1.75
C PRO A 122 1.76 19.82 1.04
N SER A 123 0.81 20.49 0.37
CA SER A 123 1.04 21.75 -0.35
C SER A 123 0.73 22.99 0.48
N SER A 124 0.09 22.84 1.63
CA SER A 124 -0.33 23.94 2.50
C SER A 124 -0.44 23.49 3.96
N GLU A 125 -0.29 24.45 4.85
CA GLU A 125 -0.52 24.30 6.28
C GLU A 125 -1.88 24.91 6.66
N PRO A 126 -2.56 24.39 7.69
CA PRO A 126 -3.78 25.02 8.19
C PRO A 126 -3.45 26.40 8.76
N TRP A 127 -4.46 27.27 8.77
CA TRP A 127 -4.33 28.56 9.44
C TRP A 127 -4.01 28.35 10.93
N ARG A 128 -3.05 29.13 11.44
CA ARG A 128 -2.71 29.18 12.85
C ARG A 128 -2.57 30.64 13.31
N PRO A 129 -2.88 30.94 14.58
CA PRO A 129 -2.51 32.23 15.16
C PRO A 129 -0.99 32.43 15.16
N ASP A 130 -0.56 33.68 15.26
CA ASP A 130 0.85 34.01 15.40
C ASP A 130 1.42 33.56 16.76
N ALA A 131 2.75 33.60 16.89
CA ALA A 131 3.44 33.11 18.08
C ALA A 131 3.08 33.89 19.36
N GLU A 132 2.75 35.17 19.28
CA GLU A 132 2.35 35.99 20.43
C GLU A 132 0.95 35.61 20.91
N THR A 133 0.02 35.41 19.97
CA THR A 133 -1.33 34.92 20.27
C THR A 133 -1.28 33.54 20.92
N ILE A 134 -0.46 32.61 20.42
CA ILE A 134 -0.28 31.27 21.00
C ILE A 134 0.30 31.37 22.43
N ARG A 135 1.31 32.22 22.67
CA ARG A 135 1.88 32.46 24.00
C ARG A 135 0.86 33.04 24.98
N THR A 136 0.03 33.96 24.51
CA THR A 136 -1.04 34.58 25.31
C THR A 136 -2.08 33.52 25.69
N GLN A 137 -2.54 32.71 24.74
CA GLN A 137 -3.49 31.64 24.99
C GLN A 137 -2.94 30.60 25.98
N LYS A 138 -1.65 30.24 25.87
CA LYS A 138 -0.97 29.35 26.81
C LYS A 138 -0.97 29.91 28.25
N SER A 139 -0.75 31.21 28.40
CA SER A 139 -0.82 31.87 29.70
C SER A 139 -2.24 31.89 30.26
N ILE A 140 -3.25 32.13 29.43
CA ILE A 140 -4.67 32.10 29.83
C ILE A 140 -5.05 30.70 30.31
N ILE A 141 -4.73 29.65 29.55
CA ILE A 141 -5.02 28.26 29.95
C ILE A 141 -4.36 27.92 31.28
N LYS A 142 -3.10 28.32 31.48
CA LYS A 142 -2.39 28.10 32.76
C LYS A 142 -3.07 28.80 33.94
N GLN A 143 -3.59 30.01 33.74
CA GLN A 143 -4.34 30.72 34.78
C GLN A 143 -5.68 30.03 35.10
N GLN A 144 -6.41 29.59 34.07
CA GLN A 144 -7.66 28.86 34.24
C GLN A 144 -7.45 27.51 34.95
N GLU A 145 -6.35 26.79 34.69
CA GLU A 145 -5.98 25.57 35.43
C GLU A 145 -5.78 25.85 36.92
N ALA A 146 -5.03 26.92 37.25
CA ALA A 146 -4.80 27.33 38.62
C ALA A 146 -6.11 27.72 39.33
N GLN A 147 -7.01 28.41 38.62
CA GLN A 147 -8.33 28.78 39.12
C GLN A 147 -9.21 27.54 39.37
N LEU A 148 -9.23 26.58 38.43
CA LEU A 148 -9.94 25.32 38.60
C LEU A 148 -9.44 24.55 39.83
N ALA A 149 -8.12 24.51 40.05
CA ALA A 149 -7.54 23.90 41.24
C ALA A 149 -7.99 24.59 42.54
N GLN A 150 -8.10 25.93 42.55
CA GLN A 150 -8.64 26.68 43.68
C GLN A 150 -10.13 26.38 43.90
N TYR A 151 -10.94 26.32 42.85
CA TYR A 151 -12.36 25.96 42.95
C TYR A 151 -12.57 24.54 43.51
N LYS A 152 -11.76 23.57 43.06
CA LYS A 152 -11.75 22.21 43.59
C LYS A 152 -11.36 22.19 45.08
N LYS A 153 -10.33 22.95 45.47
CA LYS A 153 -9.84 23.01 46.86
C LYS A 153 -10.85 23.67 47.81
N ASN A 154 -11.45 24.77 47.39
CA ASN A 154 -12.31 25.60 48.24
C ASN A 154 -13.80 25.24 48.13
N LYS A 155 -14.17 24.23 47.33
CA LYS A 155 -15.55 23.77 47.09
C LYS A 155 -16.51 24.90 46.68
N GLN A 156 -16.00 25.87 45.91
CA GLN A 156 -16.74 27.08 45.52
C GLN A 156 -17.80 26.83 44.43
N LEU A 157 -17.72 25.70 43.72
CA LEU A 157 -18.63 25.34 42.63
C LEU A 157 -19.18 23.92 42.82
N PRO A 158 -20.41 23.64 42.36
CA PRO A 158 -20.97 22.30 42.35
C PRO A 158 -20.20 21.39 41.38
N ALA A 159 -20.22 20.08 41.64
CA ALA A 159 -19.43 19.08 40.91
C ALA A 159 -19.70 19.08 39.39
N SER A 160 -20.95 19.29 38.98
CA SER A 160 -21.33 19.38 37.56
C SER A 160 -20.68 20.56 36.84
N SER A 161 -20.53 21.71 37.52
CA SER A 161 -19.85 22.88 36.96
C SER A 161 -18.34 22.68 36.88
N LEU A 162 -17.73 21.99 37.87
CA LEU A 162 -16.31 21.65 37.84
C LEU A 162 -15.98 20.70 36.68
N ASP A 163 -16.83 19.69 36.43
CA ASP A 163 -16.66 18.76 35.31
C ASP A 163 -16.78 19.48 33.95
N ALA A 164 -17.74 20.40 33.81
CA ALA A 164 -17.89 21.20 32.59
C ALA A 164 -16.66 22.09 32.32
N LEU A 165 -16.11 22.74 33.35
CA LEU A 165 -14.88 23.55 33.25
C LEU A 165 -13.66 22.70 32.88
N GLU A 166 -13.54 21.51 33.48
CA GLU A 166 -12.45 20.57 33.18
C GLU A 166 -12.51 20.08 31.73
N LYS A 167 -13.69 19.72 31.23
CA LYS A 167 -13.89 19.36 29.82
C LYS A 167 -13.58 20.51 28.87
N SER A 168 -13.99 21.74 29.22
CA SER A 168 -13.64 22.93 28.45
C SER A 168 -12.13 23.16 28.40
N LEU A 169 -11.42 23.01 29.52
CA LEU A 169 -9.96 23.10 29.57
C LEU A 169 -9.26 22.03 28.75
N VAL A 170 -9.75 20.79 28.76
CA VAL A 170 -9.22 19.71 27.91
C VAL A 170 -9.36 20.08 26.42
N SER A 171 -10.52 20.62 26.01
CA SER A 171 -10.73 21.06 24.64
C SER A 171 -9.80 22.22 24.25
N GLN A 172 -9.67 23.25 25.10
CA GLN A 172 -8.76 24.38 24.87
C GLN A 172 -7.29 23.94 24.78
N LYS A 173 -6.87 22.98 25.62
CA LYS A 173 -5.52 22.40 25.56
C LYS A 173 -5.28 21.62 24.27
N LYS A 174 -6.26 20.83 23.81
CA LYS A 174 -6.16 20.11 22.53
C LYS A 174 -5.97 21.09 21.37
N GLN A 175 -6.74 22.18 21.36
CA GLN A 175 -6.60 23.22 20.34
C GLN A 175 -5.25 23.94 20.42
N LEU A 176 -4.77 24.29 21.62
CA LEU A 176 -3.44 24.90 21.78
C LEU A 176 -2.34 23.96 21.27
N ALA A 177 -2.40 22.67 21.59
CA ALA A 177 -1.44 21.68 21.13
C ALA A 177 -1.40 21.58 19.58
N GLN A 178 -2.55 21.74 18.91
CA GLN A 178 -2.60 21.79 17.43
C GLN A 178 -1.91 23.04 16.86
N TRP A 179 -1.83 24.14 17.61
CA TRP A 179 -1.16 25.38 17.17
C TRP A 179 0.33 25.45 17.54
N GLU A 180 0.78 24.63 18.50
CA GLU A 180 2.18 24.59 18.92
C GLU A 180 3.08 24.04 17.81
N ASP A 181 2.57 23.14 16.97
CA ASP A 181 3.26 22.70 15.75
C ASP A 181 3.12 23.78 14.66
N PRO A 182 4.23 24.36 14.16
CA PRO A 182 4.18 25.33 13.06
C PRO A 182 3.79 24.73 11.72
N HIS A 183 3.99 23.43 11.53
CA HIS A 183 3.77 22.72 10.27
C HIS A 183 3.09 21.36 10.52
N PRO A 184 1.87 21.33 11.09
CA PRO A 184 1.22 20.09 11.49
C PRO A 184 0.97 19.12 10.33
N ASN A 185 0.72 19.61 9.11
CA ASN A 185 0.60 18.74 7.95
C ASN A 185 1.95 18.14 7.58
N GLN A 186 3.02 18.95 7.54
CA GLN A 186 4.37 18.44 7.28
C GLN A 186 4.82 17.43 8.35
N THR A 187 4.67 17.74 9.64
CA THR A 187 5.01 16.85 10.74
C THR A 187 4.26 15.52 10.63
N ARG A 188 2.95 15.57 10.34
CA ARG A 188 2.15 14.36 10.12
C ARG A 188 2.64 13.57 8.91
N TRP A 189 2.96 14.23 7.80
CA TRP A 189 3.50 13.59 6.60
C TRP A 189 4.85 12.92 6.87
N GLU A 190 5.79 13.57 7.57
CA GLU A 190 7.09 12.98 7.93
C GLU A 190 6.94 11.75 8.84
N ASN A 191 6.00 11.80 9.77
CA ASN A 191 5.70 10.68 10.68
C ASN A 191 5.03 9.49 9.98
N THR A 192 4.12 9.76 9.04
CA THR A 192 3.36 8.72 8.33
C THR A 192 4.09 8.18 7.10
N HIS A 193 4.99 8.97 6.52
CA HIS A 193 5.79 8.67 5.34
C HIS A 193 7.28 8.93 5.63
N PRO A 194 7.93 8.10 6.47
CA PRO A 194 9.33 8.27 6.87
C PRO A 194 10.28 8.28 5.67
N ALA A 195 11.42 8.96 5.77
CA ALA A 195 12.42 8.93 4.68
C ALA A 195 12.97 7.51 4.43
N ASP A 196 13.15 6.73 5.50
CA ASP A 196 13.46 5.31 5.43
C ASP A 196 12.16 4.47 5.39
N PRO A 197 11.90 3.67 4.34
CA PRO A 197 10.72 2.81 4.28
C PRO A 197 10.79 1.55 5.18
N SER A 198 11.94 1.24 5.78
CA SER A 198 12.13 0.03 6.60
C SER A 198 11.11 -0.13 7.74
N PRO A 199 10.75 0.92 8.51
CA PRO A 199 9.74 0.82 9.56
C PRO A 199 8.36 0.44 9.01
N ILE A 200 7.96 0.93 7.84
CA ILE A 200 6.67 0.60 7.21
C ILE A 200 6.66 -0.86 6.78
N VAL A 201 7.72 -1.32 6.10
CA VAL A 201 7.84 -2.73 5.69
C VAL A 201 7.81 -3.64 6.92
N LYS A 202 8.57 -3.29 7.97
CA LYS A 202 8.59 -4.05 9.23
C LYS A 202 7.20 -4.16 9.85
N LYS A 203 6.47 -3.04 9.91
CA LYS A 203 5.09 -3.01 10.41
C LYS A 203 4.18 -3.93 9.60
N ALA A 204 4.22 -3.86 8.26
CA ALA A 204 3.41 -4.72 7.40
C ALA A 204 3.68 -6.22 7.61
N LEU A 205 4.96 -6.60 7.78
CA LEU A 205 5.36 -7.97 8.10
C LEU A 205 4.84 -8.43 9.47
N GLN A 206 4.89 -7.56 10.48
CA GLN A 206 4.36 -7.85 11.82
C GLN A 206 2.83 -7.94 11.82
N GLU A 207 2.14 -7.07 11.09
CA GLU A 207 0.69 -7.11 10.91
C GLU A 207 0.25 -8.44 10.27
N TYR A 208 0.99 -8.93 9.27
CA TYR A 208 0.73 -10.26 8.69
C TYR A 208 0.85 -11.36 9.76
N LEU A 209 1.92 -11.38 10.55
CA LEU A 209 2.12 -12.39 11.61
C LEU A 209 1.02 -12.35 12.67
N ALA A 210 0.60 -11.15 13.08
CA ALA A 210 -0.50 -10.96 14.02
C ALA A 210 -1.82 -11.46 13.44
N LEU A 211 -2.11 -11.11 12.18
CA LEU A 211 -3.34 -11.51 11.49
C LEU A 211 -3.43 -13.03 11.33
N VAL A 212 -2.38 -13.66 10.79
CA VAL A 212 -2.40 -15.09 10.46
C VAL A 212 -2.56 -15.96 11.70
N ALA A 213 -2.05 -15.51 12.85
CA ALA A 213 -2.24 -16.18 14.14
C ALA A 213 -3.71 -16.23 14.60
N THR A 214 -4.57 -15.36 14.05
CA THR A 214 -6.02 -15.34 14.35
C THR A 214 -6.86 -16.14 13.34
N VAL A 215 -6.26 -16.75 12.32
CA VAL A 215 -6.98 -17.47 11.27
C VAL A 215 -7.24 -18.90 11.71
N ASP A 216 -8.53 -19.25 11.78
CA ASP A 216 -8.98 -20.63 11.97
C ASP A 216 -9.03 -21.33 10.60
N PHE A 217 -7.97 -22.07 10.27
CA PHE A 217 -7.89 -22.84 9.03
C PHE A 217 -8.81 -24.07 8.99
N ASN A 218 -9.42 -24.43 10.12
CA ASN A 218 -10.42 -25.52 10.18
C ASN A 218 -11.85 -24.98 10.06
N ALA A 219 -12.03 -23.68 9.84
CA ALA A 219 -13.35 -23.08 9.69
C ALA A 219 -14.14 -23.78 8.58
N GLN A 220 -15.37 -24.20 8.89
CA GLN A 220 -16.23 -24.90 7.94
C GLN A 220 -16.87 -23.94 6.95
N LEU A 221 -16.97 -24.38 5.70
CA LEU A 221 -17.68 -23.71 4.63
C LEU A 221 -18.98 -24.46 4.31
N THR A 222 -19.99 -23.72 3.87
CA THR A 222 -21.22 -24.27 3.29
C THR A 222 -20.92 -24.95 1.96
N GLU A 223 -21.87 -25.78 1.52
CA GLU A 223 -21.92 -26.20 0.12
C GLU A 223 -21.96 -24.98 -0.82
N PRO A 224 -21.37 -25.08 -2.03
CA PRO A 224 -21.43 -24.01 -3.01
C PRO A 224 -22.88 -23.68 -3.37
N ASP A 225 -23.20 -22.39 -3.38
CA ASP A 225 -24.50 -21.93 -3.87
C ASP A 225 -24.61 -22.02 -5.41
N LYS A 226 -25.72 -21.52 -5.96
CA LYS A 226 -25.97 -21.48 -7.42
C LYS A 226 -24.91 -20.70 -8.22
N TYR A 227 -24.13 -19.85 -7.56
CA TYR A 227 -23.04 -19.06 -8.15
C TYR A 227 -21.64 -19.62 -7.80
N LYS A 228 -21.58 -20.84 -7.25
CA LYS A 228 -20.34 -21.50 -6.80
C LYS A 228 -19.64 -20.75 -5.66
N ILE A 229 -20.38 -19.92 -4.92
CA ILE A 229 -19.85 -19.21 -3.76
C ILE A 229 -20.02 -20.10 -2.53
N LYS A 230 -18.91 -20.31 -1.82
CA LYS A 230 -18.89 -20.94 -0.50
C LYS A 230 -18.86 -19.86 0.57
N LYS A 231 -19.66 -20.03 1.63
CA LYS A 231 -19.73 -19.12 2.77
C LYS A 231 -19.25 -19.85 4.02
N PHE A 232 -18.74 -19.12 5.01
CA PHE A 232 -18.46 -19.68 6.32
C PHE A 232 -19.75 -20.06 7.02
N VAL A 233 -19.77 -21.25 7.62
CA VAL A 233 -20.88 -21.70 8.46
C VAL A 233 -21.02 -20.80 9.69
N ASN A 234 -19.89 -20.34 10.25
CA ASN A 234 -19.87 -19.41 11.38
C ASN A 234 -20.06 -17.95 10.90
N PRO A 235 -21.15 -17.26 11.29
CA PRO A 235 -21.39 -15.87 10.90
C PRO A 235 -20.31 -14.88 11.37
N LEU A 236 -19.55 -15.20 12.42
CA LEU A 236 -18.44 -14.36 12.88
C LEU A 236 -17.28 -14.34 11.88
N TYR A 237 -17.04 -15.45 11.17
CA TYR A 237 -16.02 -15.53 10.14
C TYR A 237 -16.42 -14.78 8.87
N GLU A 238 -17.72 -14.65 8.61
CA GLU A 238 -18.19 -13.78 7.53
C GLU A 238 -17.94 -12.30 7.79
N LYS A 239 -17.85 -11.88 9.05
CA LYS A 239 -17.52 -10.50 9.43
C LYS A 239 -16.02 -10.21 9.47
N LYS A 240 -15.16 -11.22 9.29
CA LYS A 240 -13.71 -11.03 9.28
C LYS A 240 -13.26 -10.22 8.07
N SER A 241 -12.11 -9.55 8.22
CA SER A 241 -11.55 -8.69 7.18
C SER A 241 -11.17 -9.44 5.90
N LEU A 242 -11.05 -8.71 4.78
CA LEU A 242 -10.62 -9.26 3.50
C LEU A 242 -9.23 -9.92 3.60
N LYS A 243 -8.30 -9.31 4.36
CA LYS A 243 -6.98 -9.89 4.62
C LYS A 243 -7.09 -11.23 5.35
N TRP A 244 -7.93 -11.31 6.39
CA TRP A 244 -8.17 -12.57 7.13
C TRP A 244 -8.70 -13.67 6.20
N LYS A 245 -9.71 -13.32 5.38
CA LYS A 245 -10.30 -14.25 4.41
C LYS A 245 -9.30 -14.65 3.31
N ALA A 246 -8.38 -13.76 2.92
CA ALA A 246 -7.31 -14.07 1.97
C ALA A 246 -6.31 -15.08 2.56
N CYS A 247 -5.88 -14.89 3.80
CA CYS A 247 -5.06 -15.88 4.52
C CYS A 247 -5.78 -17.24 4.59
N TYR A 248 -7.05 -17.26 5.00
CA TYR A 248 -7.84 -18.50 5.03
C TYR A 248 -7.88 -19.20 3.67
N ARG A 249 -8.17 -18.47 2.58
CA ARG A 249 -8.24 -19.02 1.21
C ARG A 249 -6.90 -19.55 0.70
N ALA A 250 -5.78 -18.97 1.12
CA ALA A 250 -4.46 -19.48 0.78
C ALA A 250 -4.15 -20.84 1.45
N GLY A 251 -4.79 -21.10 2.60
CA GLY A 251 -4.69 -22.37 3.32
C GLY A 251 -3.48 -22.45 4.27
N LYS A 252 -3.54 -23.39 5.21
CA LYS A 252 -2.57 -23.53 6.31
C LYS A 252 -1.12 -23.71 5.82
N GLU A 253 -0.90 -24.63 4.88
CA GLU A 253 0.45 -24.97 4.38
C GLU A 253 1.17 -23.76 3.76
N VAL A 254 0.44 -22.90 3.04
CA VAL A 254 1.01 -21.69 2.43
C VAL A 254 1.37 -20.69 3.51
N ASN A 255 0.45 -20.47 4.46
CA ASN A 255 0.66 -19.52 5.54
C ASN A 255 1.78 -19.95 6.51
N GLU A 256 2.02 -21.26 6.69
CA GLU A 256 3.14 -21.76 7.49
C GLU A 256 4.50 -21.42 6.83
N VAL A 257 4.62 -21.63 5.51
CA VAL A 257 5.82 -21.24 4.74
C VAL A 257 6.07 -19.74 4.83
N ILE A 258 5.03 -18.92 4.59
CA ILE A 258 5.14 -17.46 4.64
C ILE A 258 5.47 -17.01 6.07
N THR A 259 4.86 -17.59 7.10
CA THR A 259 5.12 -17.26 8.51
C THR A 259 6.59 -17.53 8.86
N ALA A 260 7.13 -18.68 8.46
CA ALA A 260 8.55 -18.99 8.66
C ALA A 260 9.45 -17.99 7.95
N PHE A 261 9.14 -17.66 6.69
CA PHE A 261 9.89 -16.69 5.90
C PHE A 261 9.88 -15.29 6.53
N VAL A 262 8.71 -14.80 6.94
CA VAL A 262 8.56 -13.47 7.55
C VAL A 262 9.30 -13.39 8.89
N LYS A 263 9.18 -14.43 9.74
CA LYS A 263 9.95 -14.51 10.99
C LYS A 263 11.44 -14.44 10.74
N GLU A 264 11.93 -15.12 9.70
CA GLU A 264 13.35 -15.06 9.34
C GLU A 264 13.76 -13.69 8.80
N TRP A 265 12.93 -13.07 7.95
CA TRP A 265 13.18 -11.72 7.45
C TRP A 265 13.27 -10.70 8.57
N LEU A 266 12.39 -10.76 9.57
CA LEU A 266 12.37 -9.84 10.71
C LEU A 266 13.59 -9.94 11.63
N LYS A 267 14.40 -11.01 11.56
CA LYS A 267 15.64 -11.14 12.34
C LYS A 267 16.80 -10.31 11.77
N GLY A 268 16.76 -10.01 10.47
CA GLY A 268 17.83 -9.32 9.77
C GLY A 268 17.50 -7.87 9.43
N GLU A 269 18.32 -7.29 8.55
CA GLU A 269 18.05 -6.01 7.93
C GLU A 269 16.77 -6.11 7.08
N ILE A 270 15.83 -5.17 7.28
CA ILE A 270 14.54 -5.19 6.59
C ILE A 270 14.72 -4.83 5.11
N ILE A 271 15.48 -3.75 4.87
CA ILE A 271 15.87 -3.26 3.54
C ILE A 271 17.39 -3.08 3.56
N LYS A 272 18.08 -3.73 2.62
CA LYS A 272 19.52 -3.64 2.43
C LYS A 272 19.96 -2.21 2.20
N SER A 273 21.05 -1.83 2.86
CA SER A 273 21.72 -0.55 2.65
C SER A 273 22.22 -0.38 1.20
N VAL A 274 22.76 -1.46 0.61
CA VAL A 274 23.15 -1.50 -0.81
C VAL A 274 21.98 -2.03 -1.64
N LYS A 275 21.51 -1.19 -2.57
CA LYS A 275 20.35 -1.49 -3.42
C LYS A 275 20.80 -1.88 -4.81
N GLU A 276 20.31 -3.01 -5.28
CA GLU A 276 20.51 -3.47 -6.65
C GLU A 276 19.25 -3.21 -7.47
N LYS A 277 19.37 -3.05 -8.79
CA LYS A 277 18.18 -3.01 -9.65
C LYS A 277 17.54 -4.38 -9.73
N MET A 278 16.22 -4.43 -9.91
CA MET A 278 15.60 -5.69 -10.31
C MET A 278 16.18 -6.14 -11.65
N PRO A 279 16.26 -7.45 -11.90
CA PRO A 279 16.62 -7.96 -13.22
C PRO A 279 15.76 -7.30 -14.30
N ASP A 280 16.36 -6.98 -15.45
CA ASP A 280 15.61 -6.43 -16.58
C ASP A 280 14.76 -7.55 -17.19
N TYR A 281 13.53 -7.69 -16.69
CA TYR A 281 12.56 -8.65 -17.20
C TYR A 281 11.93 -8.14 -18.50
N LYS A 282 12.74 -7.70 -19.46
CA LYS A 282 12.27 -7.49 -20.84
C LYS A 282 11.74 -8.80 -21.39
N ASN A 283 10.66 -8.70 -22.15
CA ASN A 283 9.92 -9.80 -22.77
C ASN A 283 10.84 -10.70 -23.61
N ALA A 284 11.44 -11.72 -22.97
CA ALA A 284 11.91 -12.91 -23.64
C ALA A 284 10.65 -13.68 -24.10
N GLY A 285 10.13 -13.30 -25.27
CA GLY A 285 8.96 -13.94 -25.87
C GLY A 285 7.97 -13.00 -26.55
N ASP A 286 8.43 -12.04 -27.35
CA ASP A 286 7.62 -11.52 -28.46
C ASP A 286 8.51 -11.41 -29.70
N GLY A 287 8.54 -12.50 -30.47
CA GLY A 287 8.98 -12.45 -31.85
C GLY A 287 7.84 -11.91 -32.71
N SER A 288 7.88 -10.63 -33.05
CA SER A 288 7.27 -10.12 -34.28
C SER A 288 7.99 -8.87 -34.77
N PRO A 289 8.01 -8.67 -36.11
CA PRO A 289 9.15 -8.10 -36.79
C PRO A 289 9.18 -6.58 -36.71
N ALA A 290 10.41 -6.09 -36.83
CA ALA A 290 10.76 -4.69 -36.94
C ALA A 290 9.81 -3.90 -37.86
N ASN A 291 9.37 -2.74 -37.37
CA ASN A 291 9.16 -1.61 -38.27
C ASN A 291 9.93 -0.41 -37.72
N ASN A 292 11.04 -0.13 -38.40
CA ASN A 292 11.75 1.12 -38.35
C ASN A 292 10.79 2.25 -38.71
N THR A 293 10.72 3.30 -37.89
CA THR A 293 10.49 4.63 -38.44
C THR A 293 11.34 5.65 -37.70
N SER A 294 12.29 6.15 -38.47
CA SER A 294 13.25 7.20 -38.22
C SER A 294 12.63 8.50 -37.73
N ASN A 295 13.29 9.11 -36.75
CA ASN A 295 13.18 10.52 -36.41
C ASN A 295 13.42 11.42 -37.62
N THR A 296 12.59 12.45 -37.79
CA THR A 296 13.08 13.77 -38.22
C THR A 296 12.16 14.86 -37.64
N PRO A 297 12.70 15.97 -37.12
CA PRO A 297 11.97 16.95 -36.32
C PRO A 297 11.40 18.07 -37.20
N VAL A 298 10.26 18.64 -36.81
CA VAL A 298 9.76 19.87 -37.45
C VAL A 298 9.50 20.95 -36.40
N THR A 299 10.24 22.02 -36.63
CA THR A 299 10.35 23.31 -35.96
C THR A 299 9.03 24.10 -36.02
N ALA A 300 8.83 24.93 -34.99
CA ALA A 300 7.69 25.83 -34.81
C ALA A 300 7.67 27.02 -35.77
N SER A 301 6.45 27.51 -36.07
CA SER A 301 5.98 28.93 -36.10
C SER A 301 4.85 29.10 -37.15
N PRO A 302 4.07 30.19 -37.13
CA PRO A 302 3.26 30.73 -36.05
C PRO A 302 1.79 30.94 -36.47
N VAL A 303 0.96 31.32 -35.49
CA VAL A 303 -0.44 31.73 -35.59
C VAL A 303 -0.60 33.00 -36.43
N ASP A 304 -1.56 33.01 -37.35
CA ASP A 304 -2.21 34.26 -37.79
C ASP A 304 -3.69 34.04 -38.08
N SER A 305 -4.48 34.94 -37.50
CA SER A 305 -5.95 34.94 -37.46
C SER A 305 -6.46 36.01 -38.42
N LYS A 306 -7.47 35.71 -39.26
CA LYS A 306 -8.46 36.71 -39.74
C LYS A 306 -9.66 36.09 -40.49
N THR A 307 -10.82 36.24 -39.85
CA THR A 307 -12.15 36.69 -40.36
C THR A 307 -12.88 36.01 -41.54
N ASP A 308 -14.07 35.50 -41.20
CA ASP A 308 -15.33 35.15 -41.93
C ASP A 308 -15.78 36.06 -43.10
N PRO A 309 -16.88 35.79 -43.87
CA PRO A 309 -17.98 34.80 -43.71
C PRO A 309 -18.48 34.06 -44.99
N ALA A 310 -19.26 32.96 -44.86
CA ALA A 310 -20.46 32.64 -45.66
C ALA A 310 -21.04 31.25 -45.34
N ALA A 311 -22.35 31.09 -45.52
CA ALA A 311 -23.23 30.16 -44.81
C ALA A 311 -23.62 28.84 -45.55
N LYS A 312 -24.11 27.90 -44.72
CA LYS A 312 -25.03 26.73 -44.95
C LYS A 312 -24.39 25.33 -45.16
N PRO A 313 -25.10 24.22 -44.81
CA PRO A 313 -25.69 23.89 -43.50
C PRO A 313 -25.25 22.49 -42.97
N VAL A 314 -25.49 22.27 -41.68
CA VAL A 314 -25.13 21.09 -40.88
C VAL A 314 -25.90 19.82 -41.31
N LYS A 315 -25.19 18.71 -41.52
CA LYS A 315 -25.75 17.35 -41.56
C LYS A 315 -25.55 16.66 -40.20
N GLU A 316 -26.63 16.51 -39.45
CA GLU A 316 -26.71 15.65 -38.26
C GLU A 316 -26.39 14.19 -38.59
N LYS A 317 -25.49 13.56 -37.83
CA LYS A 317 -25.38 12.10 -37.79
C LYS A 317 -26.16 11.58 -36.58
N LYS A 318 -27.24 10.88 -36.92
CA LYS A 318 -28.25 10.27 -36.04
C LYS A 318 -27.64 9.26 -35.07
N SER A 319 -28.00 9.43 -33.80
CA SER A 319 -27.74 8.54 -32.67
C SER A 319 -28.38 7.15 -32.85
N LEU A 320 -27.70 6.14 -32.32
CA LEU A 320 -27.91 4.69 -32.41
C LEU A 320 -29.22 4.16 -31.79
N LEU A 321 -30.15 5.03 -31.37
CA LEU A 321 -31.36 4.67 -30.64
C LEU A 321 -32.57 4.24 -31.50
N ASN A 322 -32.47 4.34 -32.84
CA ASN A 322 -33.56 3.92 -33.75
C ASN A 322 -33.45 2.48 -34.29
N LYS A 323 -32.48 1.68 -33.83
CA LYS A 323 -32.35 0.26 -34.24
C LYS A 323 -32.91 -0.77 -33.27
N LEU A 324 -33.49 -0.36 -32.14
CA LEU A 324 -34.00 -1.29 -31.10
C LEU A 324 -35.53 -1.27 -30.88
N LYS A 325 -36.30 -0.49 -31.65
CA LYS A 325 -37.78 -0.47 -31.57
C LYS A 325 -38.53 -1.23 -32.67
N LYS A 326 -37.83 -2.04 -33.47
CA LYS A 326 -38.45 -2.92 -34.50
C LYS A 326 -38.34 -4.42 -34.20
N ALA A 327 -37.94 -4.80 -32.99
CA ALA A 327 -37.80 -6.19 -32.58
C ALA A 327 -38.48 -6.42 -31.22
N THR A 328 -39.82 -6.33 -31.21
CA THR A 328 -40.78 -7.04 -30.35
C THR A 328 -42.11 -6.29 -30.46
N GLY A 329 -42.99 -6.76 -31.35
CA GLY A 329 -44.37 -6.31 -31.40
C GLY A 329 -45.17 -7.01 -30.31
N PHE A 330 -45.42 -6.29 -29.22
CA PHE A 330 -46.60 -6.25 -28.35
C PHE A 330 -46.36 -5.13 -27.33
#